data_AF-A0A6I5XB79-F1
#
_entry.id   AF-A0A6I5XB79-F1
#
_cell.length_a   1.000
_cell.length_b   1.000
_cell.length_c   1.000
_cell.angle_alpha   90.00
_cell.angle_beta   90.00
_cell.angle_gamma   90.00
#
_symmetry.space_group_name_H-M   'P 1'
#
loop_
_entity.id
_entity.type
_entity.pdbx_description
1 polymer ?
#
loop_
_entity_poly.entity_id
_entity_poly.type
_entity_poly.pdbx_seq_one_letter_code
_entity_poly.pdbx_strand_id
1 'polypeptide(L)'
;MTSHDHDGQITAHGWKDGLRIASEASDHVDGLGEPGIWIQEERDYYQDRLTTNRFAVGLSRLWVEQYVSTRDAPPVMNTQPWLDNLNRNPNTPELRPLQMAEGHPDLVGRRVVIVADTIETDLRAVSPLRMTDSGDLALTVLAERDWYRWSAGDCAKQAHSSLRWQPAARVWVE
;
A
#
# COMPACT_ATOMS: atom_id res chain seq x y z
N MET A 1 -9.37 -6.11 -12.76
CA MET A 1 -10.09 -4.89 -13.16
C MET A 1 -9.79 -4.54 -14.60
N THR A 2 -10.80 -4.64 -15.47
CA THR A 2 -10.72 -4.03 -16.80
C THR A 2 -11.18 -2.57 -16.68
N SER A 3 -10.25 -1.62 -16.69
CA SER A 3 -10.57 -0.18 -16.67
C SER A 3 -10.69 0.34 -18.09
N HIS A 4 -11.45 1.41 -18.30
CA HIS A 4 -11.59 2.07 -19.59
C HIS A 4 -11.26 3.56 -19.48
N ASP A 5 -10.77 4.20 -20.55
CA ASP A 5 -10.64 5.66 -20.64
C ASP A 5 -11.97 6.34 -21.03
N HIS A 6 -11.94 7.66 -21.24
CA HIS A 6 -13.11 8.45 -21.64
C HIS A 6 -13.69 8.03 -23.01
N ASP A 7 -12.92 7.31 -23.82
CA ASP A 7 -13.30 6.82 -25.16
C ASP A 7 -13.75 5.35 -25.12
N GLY A 8 -13.83 4.74 -23.93
CA GLY A 8 -14.23 3.35 -23.75
C GLY A 8 -13.16 2.33 -24.12
N GLN A 9 -11.91 2.75 -24.36
CA GLN A 9 -10.79 1.83 -24.62
C GLN A 9 -10.28 1.24 -23.31
N ILE A 10 -9.89 -0.04 -23.32
CA ILE A 10 -9.35 -0.70 -22.13
C ILE A 10 -8.00 -0.06 -21.74
N THR A 11 -7.93 0.51 -20.54
CA THR A 11 -6.73 1.16 -19.98
C THR A 11 -5.97 0.29 -18.98
N ALA A 12 -6.63 -0.68 -18.34
CA ALA A 12 -5.99 -1.62 -17.43
C ALA A 12 -6.73 -2.96 -17.47
N HIS A 13 -6.03 -4.06 -17.19
CA HIS A 13 -6.61 -5.39 -16.95
C HIS A 13 -5.97 -5.96 -15.67
N GLY A 14 -6.78 -6.47 -14.73
CA GLY A 14 -6.31 -6.95 -13.41
C GLY A 14 -6.42 -5.92 -12.28
N TRP A 15 -6.14 -6.31 -11.03
CA TRP A 15 -6.21 -5.40 -9.89
C TRP A 15 -5.12 -4.33 -9.99
N LYS A 16 -5.46 -3.09 -9.65
CA LYS A 16 -4.49 -2.01 -9.49
C LYS A 16 -4.51 -1.59 -8.03
N ASP A 17 -3.37 -1.70 -7.37
CA ASP A 17 -3.12 -1.20 -6.02
C ASP A 17 -2.23 0.04 -6.07
N GLY A 18 -1.83 0.57 -4.90
CA GLY A 18 -1.01 1.78 -4.82
C GLY A 18 -1.76 3.04 -5.29
N LEU A 19 -3.06 3.10 -5.06
CA LEU A 19 -3.95 4.20 -5.45
C LEU A 19 -4.52 4.89 -4.21
N ARG A 20 -4.76 6.20 -4.31
CA ARG A 20 -5.40 7.00 -3.26
C ARG A 20 -6.63 7.71 -3.82
N ILE A 21 -7.66 7.81 -2.98
CA ILE A 21 -8.90 8.55 -3.28
C ILE A 21 -8.57 10.04 -3.23
N ALA A 22 -8.85 10.75 -4.31
CA ALA A 22 -8.51 12.17 -4.49
C ALA A 22 -9.76 13.09 -4.48
N SER A 23 -10.97 12.52 -4.43
CA SER A 23 -12.22 13.28 -4.35
C SER A 23 -13.26 12.60 -3.48
N GLU A 24 -14.29 13.35 -3.10
CA GLU A 24 -15.54 12.77 -2.63
C GLU A 24 -16.27 12.03 -3.77
N ALA A 25 -17.23 11.18 -3.40
CA ALA A 25 -18.10 10.51 -4.35
C ALA A 25 -19.05 11.51 -5.01
N SER A 26 -19.24 11.38 -6.32
CA SER A 26 -20.12 12.24 -7.11
C SER A 26 -20.96 11.40 -8.06
N ASP A 27 -22.24 11.75 -8.16
CA ASP A 27 -23.19 11.15 -9.13
C ASP A 27 -22.95 11.65 -10.57
N HIS A 28 -22.15 12.71 -10.74
CA HIS A 28 -21.95 13.43 -12.00
C HIS A 28 -20.49 13.38 -12.44
N VAL A 29 -19.94 12.17 -12.58
CA VAL A 29 -18.61 11.99 -13.16
C VAL A 29 -18.76 11.61 -14.63
N ASP A 30 -18.28 12.48 -15.53
CA ASP A 30 -18.41 12.29 -16.97
C ASP A 30 -17.86 10.92 -17.41
N GLY A 31 -18.65 10.21 -18.23
CA GLY A 31 -18.30 8.88 -18.74
C GLY A 31 -18.66 7.71 -17.83
N LEU A 32 -19.13 7.95 -16.60
CA LEU A 32 -19.63 6.90 -15.71
C LEU A 32 -21.15 6.87 -15.66
N GLY A 33 -21.73 5.67 -15.80
CA GLY A 33 -23.17 5.42 -15.63
C GLY A 33 -23.59 5.17 -14.18
N GLU A 34 -22.70 5.42 -13.23
CA GLU A 34 -22.86 5.18 -11.79
C GLU A 34 -22.09 6.25 -11.00
N PRO A 35 -22.37 6.42 -9.69
CA PRO A 35 -21.57 7.31 -8.84
C PRO A 35 -20.09 6.90 -8.86
N GLY A 36 -19.22 7.89 -8.97
CA GLY A 36 -17.80 7.69 -9.14
C GLY A 36 -16.94 8.57 -8.24
N ILE A 37 -15.67 8.20 -8.15
CA ILE A 37 -14.62 8.96 -7.48
C ILE A 37 -13.43 9.16 -8.40
N TRP A 38 -12.65 10.21 -8.14
CA TRP A 38 -11.35 10.38 -8.74
C TRP A 38 -10.29 9.70 -7.89
N ILE A 39 -9.47 8.87 -8.54
CA ILE A 39 -8.32 8.24 -7.91
C ILE A 39 -7.02 8.68 -8.58
N GLN A 40 -5.94 8.60 -7.83
CA GLN A 40 -4.60 9.03 -8.23
C GLN A 40 -3.57 8.00 -7.75
N GLU A 41 -2.45 7.89 -8.46
CA GLU A 41 -1.27 7.14 -7.99
C GLU A 41 -0.82 7.65 -6.61
N GLU A 42 -0.54 6.73 -5.69
CA GLU A 42 -0.17 7.02 -4.31
C GLU A 42 1.04 7.96 -4.21
N ARG A 43 2.06 7.72 -5.04
CA ARG A 43 3.25 8.58 -5.13
C ARG A 43 2.87 10.03 -5.44
N ASP A 44 2.05 10.22 -6.48
CA ASP A 44 1.68 11.56 -6.95
C ASP A 44 0.78 12.26 -5.92
N TYR A 45 -0.12 11.50 -5.28
CA TYR A 45 -0.98 11.97 -4.21
C TYR A 45 -0.17 12.55 -3.04
N TYR A 46 0.84 11.82 -2.54
CA TYR A 46 1.64 12.28 -1.39
C TYR A 46 2.66 13.37 -1.71
N GLN A 47 3.11 13.46 -2.96
CA GLN A 47 3.95 14.55 -3.45
C GLN A 47 3.16 15.84 -3.72
N ASP A 48 1.84 15.85 -3.48
CA ASP A 48 0.95 16.98 -3.75
C ASP A 48 1.10 17.49 -5.19
N ARG A 49 1.35 16.56 -6.11
CA ARG A 49 1.42 16.88 -7.53
C ARG A 49 0.00 16.89 -8.06
N LEU A 50 -0.44 18.06 -8.51
CA LEU A 50 -1.60 18.18 -9.38
C LEU A 50 -1.24 17.55 -10.72
N THR A 51 -1.34 16.23 -10.80
CA THR A 51 -1.10 15.49 -12.04
C THR A 51 -2.40 15.41 -12.84
N THR A 52 -2.27 15.45 -14.16
CA THR A 52 -3.36 15.12 -15.09
C THR A 52 -3.70 13.63 -15.08
N ASN A 53 -2.98 12.81 -14.30
CA ASN A 53 -3.10 11.36 -14.27
C ASN A 53 -4.11 10.88 -13.21
N ARG A 54 -5.18 11.66 -13.02
CA ARG A 54 -6.35 11.24 -12.26
C ARG A 54 -7.31 10.56 -13.20
N PHE A 55 -7.93 9.48 -12.76
CA PHE A 55 -8.93 8.78 -13.53
C PHE A 55 -10.15 8.48 -12.66
N ALA A 56 -11.30 8.54 -13.32
CA ALA A 56 -12.60 8.30 -12.70
C ALA A 56 -12.85 6.79 -12.59
N VAL A 57 -13.30 6.34 -11.42
CA VAL A 57 -13.71 4.95 -11.20
C VAL A 57 -15.07 4.93 -10.50
N GLY A 58 -15.97 4.10 -11.04
CA GLY A 58 -17.29 3.86 -10.44
C GLY A 58 -17.18 3.10 -9.12
N LEU A 59 -18.05 3.41 -8.16
CA LEU A 59 -18.00 2.84 -6.81
C LEU A 59 -18.13 1.31 -6.80
N SER A 60 -18.85 0.70 -7.75
CA SER A 60 -18.95 -0.76 -7.85
C SER A 60 -17.61 -1.46 -8.17
N ARG A 61 -16.60 -0.69 -8.57
CA ARG A 61 -15.27 -1.15 -8.97
C ARG A 61 -14.18 -0.68 -8.02
N LEU A 62 -14.56 -0.10 -6.88
CA LEU A 62 -13.65 0.35 -5.85
C LEU A 62 -13.65 -0.63 -4.69
N TRP A 63 -12.44 -1.02 -4.28
CA TRP A 63 -12.22 -1.74 -3.03
C TRP A 63 -11.20 -0.97 -2.21
N VAL A 64 -11.45 -0.91 -0.90
CA VAL A 64 -10.57 -0.25 0.06
C VAL A 64 -9.87 -1.32 0.87
N GLU A 65 -8.55 -1.22 0.96
CA GLU A 65 -7.74 -2.09 1.81
C GLU A 65 -8.16 -1.90 3.27
N GLN A 66 -8.44 -3.02 3.95
CA GLN A 66 -8.77 -3.03 5.37
C GLN A 66 -7.93 -4.10 6.06
N TYR A 67 -7.25 -3.72 7.14
CA TYR A 67 -6.56 -4.69 7.99
C TYR A 67 -7.57 -5.38 8.89
N VAL A 68 -7.52 -6.71 8.89
CA VAL A 68 -8.36 -7.57 9.71
C VAL A 68 -7.49 -8.54 10.49
N SER A 69 -7.83 -8.76 11.76
CA SER A 69 -7.20 -9.82 12.57
C SER A 69 -7.99 -11.11 12.44
N THR A 70 -7.35 -12.21 12.07
CA THR A 70 -7.92 -13.56 12.15
C THR A 70 -7.31 -14.33 13.31
N ARG A 71 -8.12 -15.14 14.02
CA ARG A 71 -7.64 -16.02 15.09
C ARG A 71 -6.89 -17.23 14.54
N ASP A 72 -7.31 -17.70 13.38
CA ASP A 72 -6.68 -18.81 12.69
C ASP A 72 -5.75 -18.24 11.63
N ALA A 73 -4.45 -18.52 11.77
CA ALA A 73 -3.51 -18.28 10.69
C ALA A 73 -3.97 -19.15 9.50
N PRO A 74 -4.15 -18.59 8.29
CA PRO A 74 -4.35 -19.43 7.13
C PRO A 74 -3.17 -20.40 7.07
N PRO A 75 -3.40 -21.70 6.79
CA PRO A 75 -2.31 -22.65 6.70
C PRO A 75 -1.28 -22.07 5.73
N VAL A 76 -0.01 -22.02 6.15
CA VAL A 76 1.11 -21.68 5.28
C VAL A 76 1.18 -22.81 4.25
N MET A 77 0.32 -22.73 3.24
CA MET A 77 0.42 -23.62 2.12
C MET A 77 1.75 -23.28 1.46
N ASN A 78 2.54 -24.32 1.23
CA ASN A 78 3.75 -24.25 0.43
C ASN A 78 3.34 -24.08 -1.05
N THR A 79 2.50 -23.08 -1.33
CA THR A 79 2.05 -22.74 -2.66
C THR A 79 3.12 -21.86 -3.26
N GLN A 80 3.62 -22.31 -4.41
CA GLN A 80 4.37 -21.48 -5.33
C GLN A 80 3.51 -20.23 -5.61
N PRO A 81 3.85 -19.03 -5.10
CA PRO A 81 2.95 -17.87 -5.14
C PRO A 81 2.57 -17.48 -6.58
N TRP A 82 3.47 -17.74 -7.52
CA TRP A 82 3.25 -17.53 -8.94
C TRP A 82 2.17 -18.46 -9.54
N LEU A 83 1.99 -19.67 -9.01
CA LEU A 83 1.01 -20.64 -9.50
C LEU A 83 -0.40 -20.29 -8.99
N ASP A 84 -0.50 -19.84 -7.73
CA ASP A 84 -1.73 -19.28 -7.18
C ASP A 84 -2.15 -18.03 -7.97
N ASN A 85 -1.19 -17.16 -8.34
CA ASN A 85 -1.44 -16.00 -9.19
C ASN A 85 -1.95 -16.37 -10.59
N LEU A 86 -1.46 -17.47 -11.17
CA LEU A 86 -1.87 -17.91 -12.51
C LEU A 86 -3.31 -18.46 -12.54
N ASN A 87 -3.72 -19.17 -11.48
CA ASN A 87 -5.05 -19.79 -11.40
C ASN A 87 -6.13 -18.86 -10.83
N ARG A 88 -5.76 -17.68 -10.35
CA ARG A 88 -6.68 -16.75 -9.70
C ARG A 88 -7.48 -15.95 -10.72
N ASN A 89 -8.77 -15.75 -10.43
CA ASN A 89 -9.57 -14.77 -11.16
C ASN A 89 -9.00 -13.36 -10.90
N PRO A 90 -8.56 -12.62 -11.93
CA PRO A 90 -7.94 -11.30 -11.80
C PRO A 90 -8.91 -10.19 -11.37
N ASN A 91 -10.16 -10.53 -11.05
CA ASN A 91 -11.19 -9.63 -10.53
C ASN A 91 -11.69 -10.00 -9.13
N THR A 92 -11.12 -11.03 -8.49
CA THR A 92 -11.48 -11.41 -7.10
C THR A 92 -10.60 -10.65 -6.10
N PRO A 93 -11.16 -10.03 -5.05
CA PRO A 93 -10.38 -9.35 -4.01
C PRO A 93 -9.38 -10.28 -3.34
N GLU A 94 -8.19 -9.78 -3.05
CA GLU A 94 -7.12 -10.57 -2.45
C GLU A 94 -7.06 -10.39 -0.93
N LEU A 95 -6.95 -11.50 -0.20
CA LEU A 95 -6.49 -11.50 1.18
C LEU A 95 -4.96 -11.66 1.16
N ARG A 96 -4.25 -10.59 1.53
CA ARG A 96 -2.79 -10.58 1.64
C ARG A 96 -2.39 -10.75 3.11
N PRO A 97 -1.85 -11.93 3.51
CA PRO A 97 -1.38 -12.10 4.87
C PRO A 97 -0.12 -11.27 5.09
N LEU A 98 -0.12 -10.44 6.14
CA LEU A 98 1.09 -9.72 6.53
C LEU A 98 2.14 -10.71 7.04
N GLN A 99 3.41 -10.41 6.74
CA GLN A 99 4.55 -11.20 7.20
C GLN A 99 5.30 -10.48 8.31
N MET A 100 5.79 -11.21 9.30
CA MET A 100 6.69 -10.62 10.30
C MET A 100 7.96 -10.11 9.65
N ALA A 101 8.41 -8.91 10.04
CA ALA A 101 9.60 -8.27 9.46
C ALA A 101 10.87 -9.13 9.60
N GLU A 102 11.00 -9.88 10.70
CA GLU A 102 12.14 -10.77 10.97
C GLU A 102 12.34 -11.86 9.90
N GLY A 103 11.25 -12.29 9.25
CA GLY A 103 11.28 -13.32 8.21
C GLY A 103 11.28 -12.77 6.79
N HIS A 104 11.22 -11.45 6.60
CA HIS A 104 11.01 -10.86 5.29
C HIS A 104 12.34 -10.43 4.62
N PRO A 105 12.69 -10.99 3.45
CA PRO A 105 13.86 -10.53 2.69
C PRO A 105 13.58 -9.16 2.07
N ASP A 106 14.53 -8.22 2.19
CA ASP A 106 14.46 -6.87 1.60
C ASP A 106 13.27 -6.00 2.06
N LEU A 107 13.49 -5.30 3.17
CA LEU A 107 12.48 -4.43 3.80
C LEU A 107 12.46 -3.01 3.24
N VAL A 108 13.54 -2.53 2.64
CA VAL A 108 13.68 -1.10 2.35
C VAL A 108 12.65 -0.67 1.32
N GLY A 109 11.85 0.33 1.67
CA GLY A 109 10.75 0.85 0.86
C GLY A 109 9.45 0.06 0.97
N ARG A 110 9.39 -1.06 1.67
CA ARG A 110 8.14 -1.82 1.88
C ARG A 110 7.18 -1.10 2.81
N ARG A 111 5.87 -1.27 2.58
CA ARG A 111 4.82 -0.83 3.51
C ARG A 111 4.83 -1.73 4.73
N VAL A 112 4.72 -1.11 5.90
CA VAL A 112 4.79 -1.81 7.17
C VAL A 112 3.67 -1.35 8.10
N VAL A 113 3.23 -2.27 8.93
CA VAL A 113 2.25 -2.08 9.99
C VAL A 113 2.93 -2.36 11.32
N ILE A 114 2.74 -1.47 12.30
CA ILE A 114 3.20 -1.72 13.66
C ILE A 114 2.01 -2.21 14.46
N VAL A 115 2.15 -3.37 15.09
CA VAL A 115 1.15 -3.95 15.97
C VAL A 115 1.69 -3.91 17.41
N ALA A 116 1.15 -2.98 18.20
CA ALA A 116 1.40 -2.85 19.63
C ALA A 116 0.05 -2.77 20.38
N ASP A 117 -0.09 -1.87 21.36
CA ASP A 117 -1.39 -1.57 22.00
C ASP A 117 -2.40 -0.99 20.98
N THR A 118 -1.88 -0.33 19.95
CA THR A 118 -2.62 0.17 18.79
C THR A 118 -1.99 -0.33 17.49
N ILE A 119 -2.78 -0.34 16.41
CA ILE A 119 -2.29 -0.64 15.06
C ILE A 119 -1.92 0.69 14.40
N GLU A 120 -0.67 0.82 13.96
CA GLU A 120 -0.20 1.98 13.18
C GLU A 120 0.07 1.55 11.74
N THR A 121 -0.49 2.29 10.78
CA THR A 121 -0.45 2.03 9.34
C THR A 121 0.15 3.21 8.58
N ASP A 122 0.21 3.14 7.25
CA ASP A 122 0.79 4.17 6.37
C ASP A 122 2.25 4.50 6.74
N LEU A 123 3.03 3.46 6.97
CA LEU A 123 4.46 3.52 7.28
C LEU A 123 5.26 2.77 6.22
N ARG A 124 6.50 3.19 6.00
CA ARG A 124 7.48 2.48 5.18
C ARG A 124 8.74 2.19 5.96
N ALA A 125 9.29 1.00 5.76
CA ALA A 125 10.62 0.67 6.24
C ALA A 125 11.68 1.41 5.42
N VAL A 126 12.66 2.02 6.10
CA VAL A 126 13.73 2.82 5.45
C VAL A 126 15.13 2.29 5.74
N SER A 127 15.23 1.22 6.53
CA SER A 127 16.47 0.49 6.75
C SER A 127 16.23 -1.02 6.63
N PRO A 128 17.29 -1.80 6.34
CA PRO A 128 17.31 -3.22 6.62
C PRO A 128 17.14 -3.49 8.13
N LEU A 129 16.89 -4.77 8.49
CA LEU A 129 17.00 -5.22 9.88
C LEU A 129 18.43 -5.02 10.38
N ARG A 130 18.53 -4.56 11.62
CA ARG A 130 19.79 -4.40 12.34
C ARG A 130 19.63 -4.98 13.74
N MET A 131 20.68 -5.62 14.21
CA MET A 131 20.75 -6.05 15.59
C MET A 131 21.09 -4.86 16.48
N THR A 132 20.38 -4.74 17.60
CA THR A 132 20.63 -3.75 18.64
C THR A 132 21.68 -4.25 19.63
N ASP A 133 22.15 -3.36 20.52
CA ASP A 133 23.12 -3.72 21.56
C ASP A 133 22.59 -4.76 22.56
N SER A 134 21.27 -4.90 22.70
CA SER A 134 20.61 -5.93 23.51
C SER A 134 20.46 -7.28 22.81
N GLY A 135 20.80 -7.36 21.52
CA GLY A 135 20.64 -8.57 20.70
C GLY A 135 19.29 -8.66 19.98
N ASP A 136 18.38 -7.72 20.18
CA ASP A 136 17.08 -7.69 19.49
C ASP A 136 17.21 -7.14 18.06
N LEU A 137 16.34 -7.58 17.15
CA LEU A 137 16.26 -7.04 15.79
C LEU A 137 15.39 -5.79 15.74
N ALA A 138 15.84 -4.77 15.03
CA ALA A 138 15.11 -3.52 14.84
C ALA A 138 15.31 -2.96 13.43
N LEU A 139 14.38 -2.12 12.99
CA LEU A 139 14.45 -1.36 11.76
C LEU A 139 14.01 0.09 11.98
N THR A 140 14.39 0.98 11.07
CA THR A 140 13.86 2.33 11.03
C THR A 140 12.65 2.37 10.11
N VAL A 141 11.58 3.02 10.59
CA VAL A 141 10.36 3.28 9.83
C VAL A 141 10.14 4.78 9.67
N LEU A 142 9.37 5.15 8.65
CA LEU A 142 9.01 6.53 8.33
C LEU A 142 7.54 6.58 7.92
N ALA A 143 6.85 7.71 8.15
CA ALA A 143 5.51 7.90 7.59
C ALA A 143 5.57 7.85 6.06
N GLU A 144 4.62 7.18 5.43
CA GLU A 144 4.62 6.93 3.99
C GLU A 144 4.64 8.22 3.16
N ARG A 145 3.85 9.22 3.58
CA ARG A 145 3.87 10.56 2.98
C ARG A 145 5.28 11.17 2.98
N ASP A 146 5.95 11.08 4.12
CA ASP A 146 7.27 11.68 4.31
C ASP A 146 8.33 10.91 3.50
N TRP A 147 8.17 9.59 3.37
CA TRP A 147 9.00 8.75 2.50
C TRP A 147 8.90 9.15 1.03
N TYR A 148 7.68 9.37 0.51
CA TYR A 148 7.49 9.79 -0.88
C TYR A 148 8.08 11.15 -1.18
N ARG A 149 7.94 12.11 -0.27
CA ARG A 149 8.55 13.45 -0.38
C ARG A 149 10.07 13.38 -0.29
N TRP A 150 10.60 12.56 0.60
CA TRP A 150 12.03 12.34 0.71
C TRP A 150 12.62 11.72 -0.56
N SER A 151 11.98 10.67 -1.10
CA SER A 151 12.41 10.00 -2.33
C SER A 151 12.37 10.91 -3.57
N ALA A 152 11.53 11.94 -3.55
CA ALA A 152 11.41 12.93 -4.63
C ALA A 152 12.55 13.96 -4.64
N GLY A 153 13.41 13.97 -3.61
CA GLY A 153 14.45 14.99 -3.44
C GLY A 153 13.96 16.29 -2.82
N ASP A 154 12.68 16.39 -2.43
CA ASP A 154 12.11 17.59 -1.81
C ASP A 154 12.65 17.86 -0.40
N CYS A 155 13.31 16.88 0.22
CA CYS A 155 13.82 16.96 1.59
C CYS A 155 15.35 16.92 1.62
N ALA A 156 15.97 18.06 1.32
CA ALA A 156 17.36 18.29 1.65
C ALA A 156 17.49 18.71 3.14
N LYS A 157 18.04 17.81 3.97
CA LYS A 157 18.81 18.12 5.21
C LYS A 157 18.11 18.25 6.58
N GLN A 158 16.92 17.69 6.83
CA GLN A 158 16.42 17.56 8.21
C GLN A 158 16.00 16.12 8.55
N ALA A 159 16.31 15.69 9.77
CA ALA A 159 15.79 14.45 10.33
C ALA A 159 14.25 14.54 10.34
N HIS A 160 13.58 13.64 9.61
CA HIS A 160 12.13 13.64 9.56
C HIS A 160 11.55 13.35 10.96
N SER A 161 10.57 14.15 11.39
CA SER A 161 9.93 14.01 12.70
C SER A 161 9.22 12.66 12.88
N SER A 162 8.84 12.00 11.79
CA SER A 162 8.20 10.68 11.80
C SER A 162 9.20 9.51 11.75
N LEU A 163 10.49 9.78 11.53
CA LEU A 163 11.55 8.78 11.47
C LEU A 163 11.80 8.21 12.86
N ARG A 164 11.63 6.91 13.04
CA ARG A 164 11.85 6.27 14.35
C ARG A 164 12.28 4.81 14.21
N TRP A 165 12.96 4.32 15.24
CA TRP A 165 13.32 2.90 15.38
C TRP A 165 12.12 2.10 15.87
N GLN A 166 11.99 0.86 15.39
CA GLN A 166 10.98 -0.08 15.82
C GLN A 166 11.56 -1.48 16.01
N PRO A 167 11.20 -2.18 17.10
CA PRO A 167 11.52 -3.60 17.27
C PRO A 167 10.86 -4.42 16.15
N ALA A 168 11.63 -5.28 15.48
CA ALA A 168 11.15 -6.07 14.35
C ALA A 168 10.00 -7.01 14.72
N ALA A 169 9.99 -7.52 15.96
CA ALA A 169 8.94 -8.37 16.51
C ALA A 169 7.53 -7.71 16.56
N ARG A 170 7.44 -6.39 16.38
CA ARG A 170 6.18 -5.64 16.33
C ARG A 170 5.81 -5.18 14.93
N VAL A 171 6.68 -5.42 13.95
CA VAL A 171 6.54 -4.89 12.60
C VAL A 171 6.13 -6.01 11.66
N TRP A 172 5.04 -5.74 10.95
CA TRP A 172 4.46 -6.60 9.94
C TRP A 172 4.61 -5.93 8.57
N VAL A 173 4.90 -6.70 7.55
CA VAL A 173 5.20 -6.26 6.18
C VAL A 173 4.07 -6.71 5.26
N GLU A 174 3.66 -5.80 4.39
CA GLU A 174 2.70 -6.06 3.30
C GLU A 174 3.33 -6.75 2.08
#